data_AF-A0A1I5NR50-F1
#
_entry.id   AF-A0A1I5NR50-F1
#
_cell.length_a   1.000
_cell.length_b   1.000
_cell.length_c   1.000
_cell.angle_alpha   90.00
_cell.angle_beta   90.00
_cell.angle_gamma   90.00
#
_symmetry.space_group_name_H-M   'P 1'
#
loop_
_entity.id
_entity.type
_entity.pdbx_description
1 polymer ?
#
loop_
_entity_poly.entity_id
_entity_poly.type
_entity_poly.pdbx_seq_one_letter_code
_entity_poly.pdbx_strand_id
1 'polypeptide(L)'
;MRGTHVAAVDAVPEHGSYLFSVEDPFTNEREAILVPCEADPGVEAWLNNCPHEDQRFDAGRGAAIRDGEIICPKHGSLFDACEGDCGNGPAAGSSLRPVDIEVRDGEVYLVDDGYTYLHDGGLEDDEGPSSTSHLSF
;
A
#
# COMPACT_ATOMS: atom_id res chain seq x y z
N MET A 1 16.83 13.69 3.81
CA MET A 1 17.11 12.89 2.61
C MET A 1 16.26 13.44 1.46
N ARG A 2 16.60 13.20 0.18
CA ARG A 2 15.69 13.50 -0.94
C ARG A 2 14.79 12.28 -1.11
N GLY A 3 13.52 12.38 -0.71
CA GLY A 3 12.53 11.33 -0.94
C GLY A 3 12.03 11.35 -2.39
N THR A 4 11.51 10.22 -2.87
CA THR A 4 10.87 10.12 -4.18
C THR A 4 9.39 10.44 -4.04
N HIS A 5 8.88 11.33 -4.89
CA HIS A 5 7.45 11.67 -4.88
C HIS A 5 6.61 10.44 -5.25
N VAL A 6 5.52 10.22 -4.52
CA VAL A 6 4.57 9.11 -4.73
C VAL A 6 3.23 9.66 -5.21
N ALA A 7 2.58 10.48 -4.38
CA ALA A 7 1.25 11.02 -4.67
C ALA A 7 0.97 12.27 -3.84
N ALA A 8 -0.07 13.01 -4.17
CA ALA A 8 -0.66 14.00 -3.28
C ALA A 8 -1.46 13.30 -2.16
N VAL A 9 -1.54 13.89 -0.97
CA VAL A 9 -2.32 13.33 0.16
C VAL A 9 -3.80 13.21 -0.21
N ASP A 10 -4.36 14.16 -0.96
CA ASP A 10 -5.76 14.14 -1.41
C ASP A 10 -6.04 13.11 -2.51
N ALA A 11 -5.01 12.48 -3.07
CA ALA A 11 -5.17 11.32 -3.95
C ALA A 11 -5.46 10.03 -3.17
N VAL A 12 -5.21 9.99 -1.85
CA VAL A 12 -5.51 8.85 -1.00
C VAL A 12 -7.01 8.83 -0.67
N PRO A 13 -7.76 7.77 -1.03
CA PRO A 13 -9.20 7.72 -0.77
C PRO A 13 -9.51 7.65 0.74
N GLU A 14 -10.52 8.42 1.20
CA GLU A 14 -10.97 8.41 2.61
C GLU A 14 -11.42 7.03 3.12
N HIS A 15 -11.86 6.17 2.20
CA HIS A 15 -12.34 4.81 2.49
C HIS A 15 -11.68 3.80 1.53
N GLY A 16 -10.37 3.91 1.38
CA GLY A 16 -9.61 3.06 0.47
C GLY A 16 -8.10 3.22 0.65
N SER A 17 -7.37 2.78 -0.34
CA SER A 17 -5.92 2.97 -0.41
C SER A 17 -5.48 3.51 -1.76
N TYR A 18 -4.31 4.12 -1.78
CA TYR A 18 -3.54 4.38 -2.98
C TYR A 18 -2.48 3.30 -3.14
N LEU A 19 -2.55 2.50 -4.20
CA LEU A 19 -1.64 1.40 -4.48
C LEU A 19 -0.46 1.87 -5.34
N PHE A 20 0.76 1.46 -4.98
CA PHE A 20 1.97 1.72 -5.75
C PHE A 20 2.99 0.57 -5.63
N SER A 21 3.88 0.48 -6.60
CA SER A 21 4.93 -0.54 -6.66
C SER A 21 6.28 0.01 -6.22
N VAL A 22 7.03 -0.82 -5.49
CA VAL A 22 8.39 -0.53 -5.03
C VAL A 22 9.31 -1.72 -5.29
N GLU A 23 10.61 -1.46 -5.36
CA GLU A 23 11.65 -2.47 -5.47
C GLU A 23 12.54 -2.47 -4.23
N ASP A 24 12.84 -3.66 -3.68
CA ASP A 24 13.82 -3.81 -2.60
C ASP A 24 15.27 -3.85 -3.12
N PRO A 25 16.32 -3.77 -2.26
CA PRO A 25 17.72 -3.72 -2.70
C PRO A 25 18.20 -5.00 -3.39
N PHE A 26 17.40 -6.06 -3.40
CA PHE A 26 17.66 -7.33 -4.05
C PHE A 26 16.82 -7.49 -5.33
N THR A 27 16.36 -6.38 -5.90
CA THR A 27 15.57 -6.30 -7.15
C THR A 27 14.28 -7.09 -7.10
N ASN A 28 13.70 -7.27 -5.91
CA ASN A 28 12.38 -7.86 -5.82
C ASN A 28 11.33 -6.77 -5.78
N GLU A 29 10.38 -6.87 -6.70
CA GLU A 29 9.23 -5.99 -6.73
C GLU A 29 8.25 -6.34 -5.61
N ARG A 30 7.65 -5.31 -5.03
CA ARG A 30 6.64 -5.35 -3.97
C ARG A 30 5.57 -4.32 -4.26
N GLU A 31 4.45 -4.48 -3.59
CA GLU A 31 3.38 -3.50 -3.57
C GLU A 31 3.29 -2.87 -2.18
N ALA A 32 3.01 -1.57 -2.15
CA ALA A 32 2.73 -0.81 -0.96
C ALA A 32 1.43 0.00 -1.15
N ILE A 33 0.80 0.34 -0.04
CA ILE A 33 -0.44 1.10 0.00
C ILE A 33 -0.26 2.32 0.89
N LEU A 34 -0.74 3.48 0.43
CA LEU A 34 -1.04 4.61 1.30
C LEU A 34 -2.48 4.46 1.80
N VAL A 35 -2.70 4.69 3.09
CA VAL A 35 -4.02 4.63 3.73
C VAL A 35 -4.27 5.91 4.54
N PRO A 36 -5.53 6.36 4.65
CA PRO A 36 -5.87 7.49 5.50
C PRO A 36 -5.56 7.16 6.98
N CYS A 37 -5.00 8.12 7.68
CA CYS A 37 -4.78 8.07 9.12
C CYS A 37 -5.37 9.33 9.77
N GLU A 38 -6.01 9.20 10.93
CA GLU A 38 -6.59 10.36 11.63
C GLU A 38 -5.53 11.27 12.29
N ALA A 39 -4.33 10.73 12.51
CA ALA A 39 -3.19 11.49 13.04
C ALA A 39 -2.43 12.21 11.92
N ASP A 40 -1.74 13.32 12.27
CA ASP A 40 -0.81 13.98 11.35
C ASP A 40 0.30 12.99 10.93
N PRO A 41 0.64 12.89 9.62
CA PRO A 41 0.31 13.82 8.53
C PRO A 41 -0.97 13.50 7.72
N GLY A 42 -1.84 12.63 8.22
CA GLY A 42 -3.12 12.27 7.59
C GLY A 42 -3.07 11.01 6.72
N VAL A 43 -1.90 10.40 6.59
CA VAL A 43 -1.64 9.23 5.75
C VAL A 43 -0.52 8.40 6.35
N GLU A 44 -0.65 7.07 6.25
CA GLU A 44 0.41 6.11 6.57
C GLU A 44 0.65 5.17 5.39
N ALA A 45 1.81 4.50 5.38
CA ALA A 45 2.20 3.62 4.30
C ALA A 45 2.63 2.23 4.80
N TRP A 46 2.10 1.19 4.16
CA TRP A 46 2.30 -0.20 4.53
C TRP A 46 2.61 -1.05 3.30
N LEU A 47 3.38 -2.13 3.46
CA LEU A 47 3.40 -3.17 2.42
C LEU A 47 1.99 -3.74 2.25
N ASN A 48 1.60 -3.95 1.00
CA ASN A 48 0.29 -4.47 0.61
C ASN A 48 0.19 -5.99 0.82
N ASN A 49 0.48 -6.48 2.03
CA ASN A 49 0.49 -7.91 2.33
C ASN A 49 0.11 -8.19 3.78
N CYS A 50 -0.85 -9.10 3.96
CA CYS A 50 -1.26 -9.53 5.28
C CYS A 50 -0.15 -10.38 5.94
N PRO A 51 0.30 -10.07 7.16
CA PRO A 51 1.34 -10.84 7.84
C PRO A 51 0.93 -12.28 8.22
N HIS A 52 -0.37 -12.62 8.14
CA HIS A 52 -0.84 -13.99 8.39
C HIS A 52 -0.54 -14.92 7.22
N GLU A 53 -0.83 -14.49 5.99
CA GLU A 53 -0.62 -15.23 4.75
C GLU A 53 -0.45 -14.25 3.60
N ASP A 54 0.21 -14.69 2.52
CA ASP A 54 0.50 -13.89 1.32
C ASP A 54 -0.79 -13.44 0.58
N GLN A 55 -1.47 -12.46 1.15
CA GLN A 55 -2.74 -11.92 0.72
C GLN A 55 -2.63 -10.40 0.65
N ARG A 56 -2.85 -9.86 -0.55
CA ARG A 56 -2.94 -8.41 -0.77
C ARG A 56 -4.19 -7.84 -0.10
N PHE A 57 -4.05 -6.65 0.48
CA PHE A 57 -5.20 -5.89 0.98
C PHE A 57 -5.92 -5.19 -0.17
N ASP A 58 -5.13 -4.59 -1.07
CA ASP A 58 -5.58 -3.93 -2.28
C ASP A 58 -5.18 -4.77 -3.50
N ALA A 59 -6.14 -5.20 -4.31
CA ALA A 59 -5.91 -5.88 -5.57
C ALA A 59 -6.15 -4.97 -6.79
N GLY A 60 -5.84 -3.67 -6.66
CA GLY A 60 -6.08 -2.63 -7.65
C GLY A 60 -7.46 -1.97 -7.58
N ARG A 61 -8.16 -2.07 -6.44
CA ARG A 61 -9.49 -1.48 -6.23
C ARG A 61 -9.60 -0.66 -4.94
N GLY A 62 -8.51 -0.50 -4.20
CA GLY A 62 -8.52 0.01 -2.84
C GLY A 62 -8.67 -1.12 -1.82
N ALA A 63 -7.86 -1.06 -0.75
CA ALA A 63 -8.06 -1.84 0.45
C ALA A 63 -9.38 -1.41 1.12
N ALA A 64 -10.14 -2.38 1.62
CA ALA A 64 -11.34 -2.05 2.38
C ALA A 64 -10.94 -1.49 3.76
N ILE A 65 -11.43 -0.28 4.08
CA ILE A 65 -11.19 0.37 5.36
C ILE A 65 -12.52 0.65 6.05
N ARG A 66 -12.61 0.37 7.36
CA ARG A 66 -13.77 0.66 8.18
C ARG A 66 -13.33 1.07 9.56
N ASP A 67 -13.90 2.16 10.07
CA ASP A 67 -13.62 2.67 11.43
C ASP A 67 -12.12 2.85 11.72
N GLY A 68 -11.33 3.27 10.71
CA GLY A 68 -9.88 3.44 10.83
C GLY A 68 -9.07 2.15 10.70
N GLU A 69 -9.70 1.01 10.39
CA GLU A 69 -9.03 -0.28 10.29
C GLU A 69 -9.01 -0.82 8.85
N ILE A 70 -7.86 -1.31 8.39
CA ILE A 70 -7.70 -2.04 7.13
C ILE A 70 -8.19 -3.48 7.31
N ILE A 71 -9.07 -3.91 6.42
CA ILE A 71 -9.69 -5.24 6.46
C ILE A 71 -8.96 -6.19 5.52
N CYS A 72 -8.38 -7.26 6.07
CA CYS A 72 -7.87 -8.36 5.25
C CYS A 72 -9.04 -9.07 4.53
N PRO A 73 -9.05 -9.14 3.18
CA PRO A 73 -10.19 -9.64 2.43
C PRO A 73 -10.41 -11.15 2.56
N LYS A 74 -9.40 -11.89 3.04
CA LYS A 74 -9.46 -13.37 3.12
C LYS A 74 -10.13 -13.86 4.40
N HIS A 75 -9.68 -13.38 5.56
CA HIS A 75 -10.14 -13.88 6.87
C HIS A 75 -10.73 -12.79 7.79
N GLY A 76 -10.77 -11.53 7.35
CA GLY A 76 -11.39 -10.44 8.11
C GLY A 76 -10.59 -9.97 9.33
N SER A 77 -9.28 -10.22 9.36
CA SER A 77 -8.39 -9.52 10.30
C SER A 77 -8.42 -8.02 10.04
N LEU A 78 -8.40 -7.23 11.11
CA LEU A 78 -8.50 -5.78 11.14
C LEU A 78 -7.18 -5.25 11.69
N PHE A 79 -6.56 -4.37 10.91
CA PHE A 79 -5.30 -3.71 11.26
C PHE A 79 -5.56 -2.22 11.42
N ASP A 80 -5.09 -1.63 12.51
CA ASP A 80 -5.17 -0.17 12.67
C ASP A 80 -4.44 0.52 11.49
N ALA A 81 -5.08 1.49 10.83
CA ALA A 81 -4.49 2.13 9.66
C ALA A 81 -3.32 3.07 10.01
N CYS A 82 -3.29 3.61 11.23
CA CYS A 82 -2.26 4.51 11.72
C CYS A 82 -1.10 3.75 12.39
N GLU A 83 -1.39 2.69 13.15
CA GLU A 83 -0.40 1.97 13.96
C GLU A 83 0.01 0.62 13.34
N GLY A 84 -0.85 0.04 12.51
CA GLY A 84 -0.61 -1.21 11.80
C GLY A 84 -0.77 -2.48 12.63
N ASP A 85 -1.11 -2.42 13.91
CA ASP A 85 -1.31 -3.61 14.75
C ASP A 85 -2.67 -4.28 14.50
N CYS A 86 -2.70 -5.60 14.68
CA CYS A 86 -3.89 -6.42 14.47
C CYS A 86 -4.50 -6.90 15.79
N GLY A 87 -5.73 -6.47 16.09
CA GLY A 87 -6.44 -6.81 17.31
C GLY A 87 -7.28 -8.10 17.26
N ASN A 88 -7.57 -8.64 16.06
CA ASN A 88 -8.51 -9.76 15.90
C ASN A 88 -8.06 -10.82 14.88
N GLY A 89 -8.85 -11.90 14.81
CA GLY A 89 -8.74 -12.90 13.76
C GLY A 89 -7.43 -13.70 13.81
N PRO A 90 -7.12 -14.45 12.74
CA PRO A 90 -5.91 -15.27 12.66
C PRO A 90 -4.61 -14.48 12.67
N ALA A 91 -4.66 -13.17 12.40
CA ALA A 91 -3.50 -12.29 12.41
C ALA A 91 -3.31 -11.55 13.76
N ALA A 92 -4.14 -11.82 14.77
CA ALA A 92 -4.08 -11.12 16.05
C ALA A 92 -2.68 -11.17 16.67
N GLY A 93 -2.17 -10.01 17.11
CA GLY A 93 -0.83 -9.86 17.67
C GLY A 93 0.31 -9.75 16.66
N SER A 94 0.00 -9.72 15.35
CA SER A 94 0.94 -9.30 14.31
C SER A 94 0.76 -7.82 13.97
N SER A 95 1.70 -7.27 13.18
CA SER A 95 1.66 -5.89 12.70
C SER A 95 1.98 -5.83 11.21
N LEU A 96 1.44 -4.83 10.54
CA LEU A 96 1.80 -4.47 9.18
C LEU A 96 3.28 -4.09 9.09
N ARG A 97 3.85 -4.31 7.91
CA ARG A 97 5.23 -3.91 7.61
C ARG A 97 5.22 -2.45 7.15
N PRO A 98 5.80 -1.50 7.90
CA PRO A 98 5.79 -0.09 7.53
C PRO A 98 6.63 0.16 6.27
N VAL A 99 6.29 1.23 5.57
CA VAL A 99 7.08 1.84 4.50
C VAL A 99 7.28 3.31 4.89
N ASP A 100 8.52 3.73 5.14
CA ASP A 100 8.75 5.09 5.65
C ASP A 100 8.41 6.16 4.59
N ILE A 101 7.52 7.09 4.95
CA ILE A 101 7.12 8.23 4.14
C ILE A 101 7.33 9.57 4.87
N GLU A 102 7.37 10.65 4.10
CA GLU A 102 7.29 12.02 4.62
C GLU A 102 6.28 12.81 3.80
N VAL A 103 5.43 13.59 4.48
CA VAL A 103 4.51 14.52 3.82
C VAL A 103 5.09 15.92 3.86
N ARG A 104 5.19 16.58 2.71
CA ARG A 104 5.64 17.96 2.57
C ARG A 104 4.70 18.72 1.66
N ASP A 105 4.14 19.84 2.14
CA ASP A 105 3.26 20.70 1.35
C ASP A 105 2.07 19.95 0.69
N GLY A 106 1.54 18.92 1.37
CA GLY A 106 0.43 18.09 0.86
C GLY A 106 0.86 16.95 -0.07
N GLU A 107 2.15 16.74 -0.28
CA GLU A 107 2.69 15.70 -1.15
C GLU A 107 3.40 14.62 -0.33
N VAL A 108 3.15 13.36 -0.68
CA VAL A 108 3.75 12.17 -0.06
C VAL A 108 5.04 11.81 -0.79
N TYR A 109 6.11 11.63 -0.02
CA TYR A 109 7.41 11.18 -0.50
C TYR A 109 7.81 9.88 0.18
N LEU A 110 8.20 8.88 -0.61
CA LEU A 110 8.90 7.69 -0.12
C LEU A 110 10.29 8.11 0.38
N VAL A 111 10.59 7.84 1.65
CA VAL A 111 11.89 8.13 2.28
C VAL A 111 12.55 6.89 2.88
N ASP A 112 11.92 5.72 2.75
CA ASP A 112 12.46 4.43 3.15
C ASP A 112 13.66 4.01 2.28
N ASP A 113 14.85 3.95 2.87
CA ASP A 113 16.07 3.51 2.18
C ASP A 113 16.03 2.01 1.78
N GLY A 114 15.07 1.25 2.31
CA GLY A 114 14.81 -0.15 1.97
C GLY A 114 14.01 -0.32 0.67
N TYR A 115 13.53 0.75 0.05
CA TYR A 115 12.71 0.67 -1.15
C TYR A 115 13.03 1.76 -2.18
N THR A 116 12.91 1.40 -3.45
CA THR A 116 12.89 2.35 -4.58
C THR A 116 11.50 2.36 -5.18
N TYR A 117 10.88 3.54 -5.31
CA TYR A 117 9.59 3.68 -5.99
C TYR A 117 9.73 3.32 -7.48
N LEU A 118 8.77 2.54 -8.00
CA LEU A 118 8.71 2.12 -9.39
C LEU A 118 7.65 2.89 -10.17
N HIS A 119 6.37 2.67 -9.85
CA HIS A 119 5.23 3.27 -10.53
C HIS A 119 3.95 3.17 -9.67
N ASP A 120 2.92 3.89 -10.08
CA ASP A 120 1.58 3.80 -9.52
C ASP A 120 0.90 2.48 -9.89
N GLY A 121 0.04 1.96 -9.02
CA GLY A 121 -0.66 0.70 -9.22
C GLY A 121 0.09 -0.52 -8.68
N GLY A 122 -0.53 -1.69 -8.83
CA GLY A 122 0.02 -2.95 -8.38
C GLY A 122 0.92 -3.60 -9.43
N LEU A 123 1.58 -4.68 -9.02
CA LEU A 123 2.28 -5.58 -9.93
C LEU A 123 1.22 -6.33 -10.74
N GLU A 124 1.44 -6.46 -12.06
CA GLU A 124 0.57 -7.26 -12.90
C GLU A 124 0.47 -8.67 -12.31
N ASP A 125 -0.76 -9.13 -12.07
CA ASP A 125 -0.96 -10.54 -11.76
C ASP A 125 -0.49 -11.33 -13.00
N ASP A 126 0.29 -12.40 -12.80
CA ASP A 126 0.80 -13.33 -13.82
C ASP A 126 -0.33 -14.08 -14.60
N GLU A 127 -1.49 -13.47 -14.81
CA GLU A 127 -2.59 -13.99 -15.63
C GLU A 127 -2.38 -13.65 -17.12
N GLY A 128 -1.27 -14.14 -17.68
CA GLY A 128 -1.07 -14.32 -19.12
C GLY A 128 -0.86 -13.06 -19.96
N PRO A 129 -0.35 -13.20 -21.21
CA PRO A 129 0.11 -12.07 -22.00
C PRO A 129 -1.05 -11.16 -22.39
N SER A 130 -1.10 -9.95 -21.86
CA SER A 130 -1.91 -8.88 -22.45
C SER A 130 -1.28 -8.54 -23.81
N SER A 131 -1.93 -9.05 -24.86
CA SER A 131 -1.47 -8.91 -26.23
C SER A 131 -1.53 -7.43 -26.64
N THR A 132 -0.38 -6.76 -26.76
CA THR A 132 -0.30 -5.50 -27.51
C THR A 132 -0.64 -5.75 -28.97
N SER A 133 -1.91 -5.60 -29.34
CA SER A 133 -2.31 -5.41 -30.73
C SER A 133 -2.17 -3.92 -31.07
N HIS A 134 -0.96 -3.52 -31.44
CA HIS A 134 -0.77 -2.34 -32.29
C HIS A 134 -1.37 -2.64 -33.66
N LEU A 135 -2.60 -2.18 -33.91
CA LEU A 135 -3.11 -1.96 -35.26
C LEU A 135 -3.56 -0.50 -35.34
N SER A 136 -2.65 0.34 -35.83
CA SER A 136 -2.99 1.64 -36.38
C SER A 136 -3.71 1.43 -37.71
N PHE A 137 -4.92 1.97 -37.83
CA PHE A 137 -5.62 2.22 -39.09
C PHE A 137 -5.64 3.72 -39.37
#